data_AF-A0A672K940-F1
#
_entry.id   AF-A0A672K940-F1
#
_cell.length_a   1.000
_cell.length_b   1.000
_cell.length_c   1.000
_cell.angle_alpha   90.00
_cell.angle_beta   90.00
_cell.angle_gamma   90.00
#
_symmetry.space_group_name_H-M   'P 1'
#
loop_
_entity.id
_entity.type
_entity.pdbx_description
1 polymer ?
#
loop_
_entity_poly.entity_id
_entity_poly.type
_entity_poly.pdbx_seq_one_letter_code
_entity_poly.pdbx_strand_id
1 'polypeptide(L)'
;MDQNAKKICQKLQSVTKKSDFLYASLYSTFEKIPLYSAYKFDPKCSGTSTQSWHIEPQLISSAENDYMMLEGATELKNKKHELKKTQALSSDYDQTGYDRGHLYPNSFQCGEDRKATFTLTNAAPMDACFNRIHWKLWEGYLQRFLKDNLNKDNGDNDNKKASAYIVTGTVPGQDKIPQSGNRDLRRVTVPSHIWTAVCYEHSEEHDKSFSFGYIGINQPEFNIKLMSVSEMKKQLKQQIFQDDCFSDRPASDEAKNQFLNRIKLPEHQRLQMSKIAQNNFLAVEDVISSDSRGPANKPTITDLTATLNYDSLSSYLPSTEGLKRKFKSACVVTAVKKRHTSDKQKREVSEDSIECRLVPEKSVDGKTAADGSPCNRFVNNGNKFTCFTQEGKDKSCCSTPCLYLDQLKGYHCYSGETQIQCSPQYSLITAKGNRCRDDHPCATYGEDYYWCFINDKSWEYCSP
;
A
#
# COMPACT_ATOMS: atom_id res chain seq x y z
N MET A 1 7.72 23.48 1.22
CA MET A 1 9.04 22.86 1.03
C MET A 1 9.99 23.45 2.06
N ASP A 2 10.79 22.61 2.71
CA ASP A 2 11.83 23.04 3.65
C ASP A 2 12.88 23.90 2.92
N GLN A 3 12.90 25.20 3.20
CA GLN A 3 13.82 26.15 2.58
C GLN A 3 15.28 25.92 2.97
N ASN A 4 15.53 25.14 4.02
CA ASN A 4 16.87 24.84 4.54
C ASN A 4 17.37 23.46 4.12
N ALA A 5 16.63 22.74 3.27
CA ALA A 5 17.04 21.44 2.76
C ALA A 5 18.38 21.54 2.02
N LYS A 6 19.25 20.54 2.26
CA LYS A 6 20.60 20.47 1.73
C LYS A 6 20.63 19.69 0.43
N LYS A 7 21.22 20.30 -0.59
CA LYS A 7 21.51 19.65 -1.87
C LYS A 7 22.82 18.90 -1.74
N ILE A 8 22.78 17.59 -1.96
CA ILE A 8 23.93 16.70 -1.83
C ILE A 8 24.17 16.02 -3.17
N CYS A 9 25.38 16.16 -3.70
CA CYS A 9 25.86 15.35 -4.82
C CYS A 9 26.58 14.12 -4.23
N GLN A 10 25.96 12.96 -4.34
CA GLN A 10 26.38 11.76 -3.62
C GLN A 10 27.58 11.11 -4.30
N LYS A 11 28.66 10.89 -3.53
CA LYS A 11 29.88 10.24 -4.01
C LYS A 11 30.59 9.43 -2.93
N LEU A 12 31.34 8.41 -3.37
CA LEU A 12 32.21 7.59 -2.53
C LEU A 12 33.61 8.20 -2.40
N GLN A 13 34.39 7.77 -1.42
CA GLN A 13 35.78 8.25 -1.25
C GLN A 13 36.68 7.95 -2.46
N SER A 14 36.46 6.81 -3.12
CA SER A 14 37.23 6.39 -4.30
C SER A 14 36.98 7.25 -5.54
N VAL A 15 35.95 8.10 -5.50
CA VAL A 15 35.55 8.96 -6.61
C VAL A 15 36.35 10.27 -6.58
N THR A 16 37.14 10.51 -7.64
CA THR A 16 38.08 11.64 -7.72
C THR A 16 37.75 12.67 -8.80
N LYS A 17 36.84 12.38 -9.75
CA LYS A 17 36.43 13.34 -10.81
C LYS A 17 34.99 13.84 -10.61
N LYS A 18 34.71 15.06 -11.07
CA LYS A 18 33.35 15.65 -11.07
C LYS A 18 32.32 14.86 -11.89
N SER A 19 32.76 14.03 -12.83
CA SER A 19 31.91 13.17 -13.67
C SER A 19 31.35 11.94 -12.95
N ASP A 20 31.78 11.69 -11.72
CA ASP A 20 31.62 10.41 -11.05
C ASP A 20 30.60 10.48 -9.88
N PHE A 21 29.82 11.56 -9.80
CA PHE A 21 28.68 11.61 -8.87
C PHE A 21 27.64 10.57 -9.26
N LEU A 22 27.15 9.85 -8.27
CA LEU A 22 26.31 8.66 -8.50
C LEU A 22 24.83 9.04 -8.59
N TYR A 23 24.39 9.95 -7.73
CA TYR A 23 23.03 10.50 -7.69
C TYR A 23 23.01 11.81 -6.91
N ALA A 24 21.89 12.51 -6.92
CA ALA A 24 21.70 13.72 -6.12
C ALA A 24 20.58 13.49 -5.10
N SER A 25 20.74 14.03 -3.89
CA SER A 25 19.69 14.04 -2.86
C SER A 25 19.39 15.46 -2.40
N LEU A 26 18.10 15.78 -2.23
CA LEU A 26 17.67 16.92 -1.45
C LEU A 26 17.25 16.42 -0.07
N TYR A 27 18.02 16.77 0.96
CA TYR A 27 17.88 16.24 2.30
C TYR A 27 17.41 17.29 3.30
N SER A 28 16.34 17.02 4.05
CA SER A 28 15.92 17.89 5.15
C SER A 28 16.69 17.54 6.41
N THR A 29 17.50 18.45 6.93
CA THR A 29 18.19 18.26 8.23
C THR A 29 17.23 18.39 9.42
N PHE A 30 16.09 19.06 9.22
CA PHE A 30 15.02 19.18 10.22
C PHE A 30 14.24 17.86 10.35
N GLU A 31 13.77 17.32 9.23
CA GLU A 31 13.02 16.06 9.20
C GLU A 31 13.94 14.82 9.26
N LYS A 32 15.23 15.00 8.97
CA LYS A 32 16.26 13.96 8.88
C LYS A 32 15.93 12.85 7.90
N ILE A 33 15.23 13.20 6.82
CA ILE A 33 14.91 12.31 5.70
C ILE A 33 15.21 13.01 4.37
N PRO A 34 15.52 12.25 3.30
CA PRO A 34 15.55 12.80 1.96
C PRO A 34 14.15 13.19 1.51
N LEU A 35 14.00 14.43 1.06
CA LEU A 35 12.80 14.90 0.37
C LEU A 35 12.73 14.26 -1.02
N TYR A 36 13.87 14.12 -1.70
CA TYR A 36 14.01 13.27 -2.88
C TYR A 36 15.46 12.88 -3.16
N SER A 37 15.63 11.80 -3.92
CA SER A 37 16.86 11.39 -4.61
C SER A 37 16.60 11.30 -6.11
N ALA A 38 17.47 11.90 -6.92
CA ALA A 38 17.40 11.94 -8.37
C ALA A 38 18.60 11.23 -9.00
N TYR A 39 18.36 10.33 -9.95
CA TYR A 39 19.37 9.46 -10.52
C TYR A 39 19.05 9.03 -11.95
N LYS A 40 20.08 8.57 -12.67
CA LYS A 40 19.94 7.98 -14.01
C LYS A 40 19.89 6.45 -13.88
N PHE A 41 18.97 5.82 -14.60
CA PHE A 41 18.84 4.36 -14.60
C PHE A 41 19.82 3.72 -15.59
N ASP A 42 20.50 2.65 -15.15
CA ASP A 42 21.36 1.83 -16.01
C ASP A 42 20.73 0.44 -16.25
N PRO A 43 20.35 0.09 -17.49
CA PRO A 43 19.73 -1.20 -17.81
C PRO A 43 20.67 -2.40 -17.65
N LYS A 44 21.99 -2.17 -17.59
CA LYS A 44 23.00 -3.23 -17.40
C LYS A 44 23.06 -3.72 -15.96
N CYS A 45 22.61 -2.93 -14.99
CA CYS A 45 22.65 -3.28 -13.58
C CYS A 45 21.47 -4.17 -13.15
N SER A 46 21.75 -5.20 -12.34
CA SER A 46 20.74 -6.06 -11.72
C SER A 46 21.26 -6.75 -10.45
N GLY A 47 20.35 -7.13 -9.55
CA GLY A 47 20.65 -7.87 -8.32
C GLY A 47 20.80 -6.97 -7.09
N THR A 48 21.08 -7.56 -5.93
CA THR A 48 21.14 -6.84 -4.64
C THR A 48 22.39 -7.24 -3.85
N SER A 49 22.89 -6.35 -3.01
CA SER A 49 23.99 -6.61 -2.08
C SER A 49 23.79 -5.84 -0.78
N THR A 50 24.00 -6.50 0.35
CA THR A 50 24.02 -5.85 1.67
C THR A 50 25.34 -5.10 1.87
N GLN A 51 25.27 -3.85 2.32
CA GLN A 51 26.43 -3.02 2.63
C GLN A 51 26.28 -2.39 4.01
N SER A 52 27.39 -1.88 4.55
CA SER A 52 27.39 -1.07 5.76
C SER A 52 26.83 0.33 5.49
N TRP A 53 26.17 0.91 6.49
CA TRP A 53 25.56 2.23 6.38
C TRP A 53 26.58 3.35 6.52
N HIS A 54 26.41 4.35 5.66
CA HIS A 54 27.20 5.56 5.59
C HIS A 54 26.40 6.77 6.08
N ILE A 55 27.13 7.83 6.41
CA ILE A 55 26.62 9.15 6.76
C ILE A 55 27.32 10.22 5.90
N GLU A 56 26.78 11.44 5.89
CA GLU A 56 27.34 12.57 5.16
C GLU A 56 28.04 13.56 6.11
N PRO A 57 29.38 13.57 6.20
CA PRO A 57 30.11 14.48 7.08
C PRO A 57 29.87 15.95 6.75
N GLN A 58 29.76 16.29 5.45
CA GLN A 58 29.46 17.65 4.96
C GLN A 58 28.17 18.28 5.50
N LEU A 59 27.27 17.49 6.09
CA LEU A 59 26.07 18.03 6.77
C LEU A 59 26.39 18.68 8.12
N ILE A 60 27.52 18.34 8.75
CA ILE A 60 28.00 18.98 9.98
C ILE A 60 28.54 20.38 9.68
N SER A 61 29.48 20.48 8.74
CA SER A 61 30.06 21.74 8.29
C SER A 61 30.67 21.59 6.90
N SER A 62 30.83 22.70 6.17
CA SER A 62 31.45 22.71 4.84
C SER A 62 32.95 22.41 4.85
N ALA A 63 33.59 22.34 6.04
CA ALA A 63 34.99 21.96 6.19
C ALA A 63 35.19 20.44 6.30
N GLU A 64 34.10 19.68 6.44
CA GLU A 64 34.14 18.23 6.47
C GLU A 64 34.27 17.62 5.07
N ASN A 65 34.55 16.32 5.02
CA ASN A 65 34.60 15.56 3.78
C ASN A 65 33.26 15.66 3.01
N ASP A 66 33.37 15.89 1.71
CA ASP A 66 32.26 16.01 0.76
C ASP A 66 31.87 14.66 0.12
N TYR A 67 32.34 13.55 0.69
CA TYR A 67 32.00 12.18 0.32
C TYR A 67 31.42 11.43 1.52
N MET A 68 30.59 10.43 1.25
CA MET A 68 29.96 9.63 2.30
C MET A 68 30.99 8.74 3.00
N MET A 69 30.86 8.62 4.32
CA MET A 69 31.76 7.84 5.18
C MET A 69 30.97 6.82 5.98
N LEU A 70 31.57 5.66 6.28
CA LEU A 70 30.96 4.66 7.16
C LEU A 70 30.59 5.31 8.50
N GLU A 71 29.40 5.04 9.01
CA GLU A 71 28.91 5.65 10.27
C GLU A 71 29.86 5.40 11.45
N GLY A 72 30.54 4.25 11.46
CA GLY A 72 31.51 3.84 12.47
C GLY A 72 32.97 4.27 12.22
N ALA A 73 33.24 5.13 11.23
CA ALA A 73 34.59 5.58 10.91
C ALA A 73 35.26 6.27 12.11
N THR A 74 36.57 6.06 12.29
CA THR A 74 37.31 6.53 13.48
C THR A 74 37.32 8.05 13.57
N GLU A 75 37.36 8.72 12.43
CA GLU A 75 37.31 10.18 12.24
C GLU A 75 36.01 10.80 12.77
N LEU A 76 34.93 10.02 12.87
CA LEU A 76 33.61 10.47 13.28
C LEU A 76 33.29 10.18 14.75
N LYS A 77 34.12 9.40 15.47
CA LYS A 77 33.86 8.96 16.85
C LYS A 77 33.53 10.11 17.81
N ASN A 78 34.25 11.23 17.68
CA ASN A 78 34.07 12.40 18.55
C ASN A 78 33.01 13.40 18.04
N LYS A 79 32.34 13.10 16.90
CA LYS A 79 31.36 14.00 16.25
C LYS A 79 29.91 13.53 16.38
N LYS A 80 29.65 12.50 17.20
CA LYS A 80 28.32 11.88 17.34
C LYS A 80 27.21 12.88 17.65
N HIS A 81 27.46 13.86 18.50
CA HIS A 81 26.47 14.89 18.86
C HIS A 81 26.11 15.79 17.67
N GLU A 82 27.10 16.20 16.86
CA GLU A 82 26.86 17.05 15.70
C GLU A 82 26.20 16.27 14.56
N LEU A 83 26.63 15.03 14.32
CA LEU A 83 25.95 14.11 13.39
C LEU A 83 24.47 13.98 13.73
N LYS A 84 24.18 13.77 15.02
CA LYS A 84 22.82 13.66 15.54
C LYS A 84 21.95 14.88 15.23
N LYS A 85 22.51 16.09 15.20
CA LYS A 85 21.73 17.31 14.90
C LYS A 85 21.37 17.40 13.43
N THR A 86 22.24 16.94 12.55
CA THR A 86 22.16 17.25 11.12
C THR A 86 21.57 16.13 10.28
N GLN A 87 21.62 14.88 10.75
CA GLN A 87 21.12 13.73 10.00
C GLN A 87 20.64 12.58 10.89
N ALA A 88 19.96 11.63 10.27
CA ALA A 88 19.57 10.37 10.88
C ALA A 88 20.81 9.47 11.10
N LEU A 89 20.78 8.69 12.19
CA LEU A 89 21.77 7.66 12.50
C LEU A 89 21.13 6.26 12.47
N SER A 90 21.92 5.20 12.33
CA SER A 90 21.36 3.83 12.33
C SER A 90 20.60 3.56 13.62
N SER A 91 21.12 4.09 14.74
CA SER A 91 20.48 3.98 16.06
C SER A 91 19.11 4.63 16.16
N ASP A 92 18.73 5.50 15.21
CA ASP A 92 17.39 6.11 15.19
C ASP A 92 16.31 5.13 14.68
N TYR A 93 16.73 4.09 13.93
CA TYR A 93 15.83 3.09 13.33
C TYR A 93 15.69 1.81 14.18
N ASP A 94 16.66 1.51 15.05
CA ASP A 94 16.68 0.25 15.80
C ASP A 94 15.38 0.04 16.60
N GLN A 95 14.78 -1.15 16.59
CA GLN A 95 13.58 -1.47 17.38
C GLN A 95 12.36 -0.54 17.15
N THR A 96 12.29 0.15 16.01
CA THR A 96 11.14 1.03 15.69
C THR A 96 10.06 0.34 14.87
N GLY A 97 10.37 -0.84 14.31
CA GLY A 97 9.50 -1.54 13.35
C GLY A 97 9.60 -1.00 11.91
N TYR A 98 10.21 0.17 11.70
CA TYR A 98 10.43 0.75 10.38
C TYR A 98 11.72 0.24 9.74
N ASP A 99 11.65 0.03 8.44
CA ASP A 99 12.83 -0.21 7.61
C ASP A 99 13.51 1.11 7.23
N ARG A 100 14.80 1.00 6.94
CA ARG A 100 15.54 2.01 6.18
C ARG A 100 15.20 1.84 4.70
N GLY A 101 14.08 2.40 4.27
CA GLY A 101 13.60 2.32 2.90
C GLY A 101 14.41 3.24 1.99
N HIS A 102 14.98 2.68 0.92
CA HIS A 102 15.87 3.40 0.01
C HIS A 102 15.06 4.24 -0.99
N LEU A 103 15.52 5.45 -1.31
CA LEU A 103 14.95 6.23 -2.42
C LEU A 103 15.70 5.97 -3.73
N TYR A 104 17.04 5.88 -3.66
CA TYR A 104 17.89 5.35 -4.72
C TYR A 104 18.08 3.85 -4.49
N PRO A 105 17.39 2.97 -5.26
CA PRO A 105 17.26 1.55 -4.89
C PRO A 105 18.53 0.75 -5.17
N ASN A 106 18.89 -0.13 -4.23
CA ASN A 106 20.03 -1.04 -4.39
C ASN A 106 19.88 -1.98 -5.59
N SER A 107 18.65 -2.41 -5.87
CA SER A 107 18.31 -3.32 -6.97
C SER A 107 18.63 -2.74 -8.35
N PHE A 108 18.69 -1.42 -8.46
CA PHE A 108 18.93 -0.72 -9.73
C PHE A 108 20.42 -0.52 -10.00
N GLN A 109 21.30 -0.85 -9.03
CA GLN A 109 22.72 -0.56 -9.08
C GLN A 109 23.58 -1.82 -9.20
N CYS A 110 24.80 -1.64 -9.70
CA CYS A 110 25.78 -2.69 -9.86
C CYS A 110 27.16 -2.26 -9.34
N GLY A 111 28.03 -3.25 -9.09
CA GLY A 111 29.38 -3.02 -8.61
C GLY A 111 29.43 -2.21 -7.30
N GLU A 112 30.38 -1.28 -7.25
CA GLU A 112 30.68 -0.44 -6.10
C GLU A 112 29.60 0.63 -5.84
N ASP A 113 28.84 1.03 -6.86
CA ASP A 113 27.77 2.04 -6.75
C ASP A 113 26.66 1.62 -5.79
N ARG A 114 26.53 0.30 -5.55
CA ARG A 114 25.66 -0.25 -4.50
C ARG A 114 25.99 0.28 -3.12
N LYS A 115 27.28 0.54 -2.82
CA LYS A 115 27.69 1.10 -1.52
C LYS A 115 27.04 2.46 -1.30
N ALA A 116 26.93 3.27 -2.36
CA ALA A 116 26.36 4.60 -2.27
C ALA A 116 24.85 4.63 -2.02
N THR A 117 24.17 3.51 -2.23
CA THR A 117 22.74 3.37 -1.90
C THR A 117 22.52 3.29 -0.38
N PHE A 118 23.51 2.80 0.38
CA PHE A 118 23.47 2.64 1.83
C PHE A 118 24.05 3.86 2.56
N THR A 119 23.50 5.04 2.29
CA THR A 119 23.71 6.25 3.12
C THR A 119 22.37 6.65 3.74
N LEU A 120 22.38 7.11 4.99
CA LEU A 120 21.13 7.49 5.69
C LEU A 120 20.50 8.75 5.09
N THR A 121 21.23 9.52 4.29
CA THR A 121 20.66 10.60 3.48
C THR A 121 19.91 10.12 2.23
N ASN A 122 19.89 8.82 1.97
CA ASN A 122 19.11 8.17 0.92
C ASN A 122 18.03 7.23 1.47
N ALA A 123 17.88 7.16 2.80
CA ALA A 123 16.90 6.31 3.45
C ALA A 123 15.90 7.13 4.27
N ALA A 124 14.65 6.67 4.28
CA ALA A 124 13.60 7.17 5.16
C ALA A 124 12.93 6.00 5.90
N PRO A 125 12.28 6.25 7.05
CA PRO A 125 11.48 5.24 7.73
C PRO A 125 10.31 4.78 6.85
N MET A 126 10.39 3.58 6.31
CA MET A 126 9.29 2.99 5.55
C MET A 126 8.69 1.84 6.35
N ASP A 127 7.37 1.73 6.36
CA ASP A 127 6.69 0.58 6.96
C ASP A 127 7.26 -0.72 6.35
N ALA A 128 7.50 -1.73 7.19
CA ALA A 128 8.19 -2.94 6.75
C ALA A 128 7.40 -3.70 5.66
N CYS A 129 6.07 -3.76 5.74
CA CYS A 129 5.25 -4.40 4.71
C CYS A 129 5.22 -3.54 3.44
N PHE A 130 5.06 -2.23 3.59
CA PHE A 130 5.11 -1.30 2.45
C PHE A 130 6.44 -1.45 1.69
N ASN A 131 7.57 -1.35 2.38
CA ASN A 131 8.91 -1.37 1.79
C ASN A 131 9.25 -2.74 1.16
N ARG A 132 9.12 -3.82 1.95
CA ARG A 132 9.62 -5.15 1.55
C ARG A 132 8.73 -5.84 0.52
N ILE A 133 7.46 -5.47 0.44
CA ILE A 133 6.47 -6.11 -0.42
C ILE A 133 6.01 -5.14 -1.50
N HIS A 134 5.22 -4.12 -1.14
CA HIS A 134 4.51 -3.30 -2.12
C HIS A 134 5.45 -2.43 -2.94
N TRP A 135 6.30 -1.67 -2.27
CA TRP A 135 7.27 -0.79 -2.91
C TRP A 135 8.31 -1.59 -3.70
N LYS A 136 8.89 -2.63 -3.10
CA LYS A 136 9.82 -3.55 -3.79
C LYS A 136 9.24 -4.15 -5.07
N LEU A 137 7.96 -4.54 -5.07
CA LEU A 137 7.30 -5.07 -6.28
C LEU A 137 7.23 -3.99 -7.37
N TRP A 138 6.83 -2.77 -7.03
CA TRP A 138 6.76 -1.65 -7.97
C TRP A 138 8.13 -1.25 -8.50
N GLU A 139 9.16 -1.22 -7.66
CA GLU A 139 10.55 -1.03 -8.09
C GLU A 139 10.96 -2.12 -9.10
N GLY A 140 10.63 -3.39 -8.84
CA GLY A 140 10.92 -4.50 -9.75
C GLY A 140 10.14 -4.45 -11.07
N TYR A 141 8.91 -3.95 -11.06
CA TYR A 141 8.16 -3.68 -12.29
C TYR A 141 8.80 -2.53 -13.08
N LEU A 142 9.16 -1.44 -12.40
CA LEU A 142 9.77 -0.27 -13.01
C LEU A 142 11.12 -0.62 -13.64
N GLN A 143 11.95 -1.36 -12.92
CA GLN A 143 13.24 -1.84 -13.41
C GLN A 143 13.10 -2.60 -14.73
N ARG A 144 12.18 -3.57 -14.78
CA ARG A 144 11.93 -4.38 -15.99
C ARG A 144 11.38 -3.53 -17.13
N PHE A 145 10.40 -2.67 -16.84
CA PHE A 145 9.81 -1.80 -17.83
C PHE A 145 10.84 -0.86 -18.48
N LEU A 146 11.67 -0.19 -17.68
CA LEU A 146 12.70 0.71 -18.20
C LEU A 146 13.81 -0.04 -18.92
N LYS A 147 14.21 -1.20 -18.41
CA LYS A 147 15.21 -2.05 -19.07
C LYS A 147 14.74 -2.48 -20.46
N ASP A 148 13.49 -2.93 -20.60
CA ASP A 148 12.95 -3.36 -21.88
C ASP A 148 12.89 -2.21 -22.89
N ASN A 149 12.44 -1.03 -22.47
CA ASN A 149 12.38 0.15 -23.34
C ASN A 149 13.78 0.63 -23.76
N LEU A 150 14.71 0.75 -22.81
CA LEU A 150 16.08 1.17 -23.11
C LEU A 150 16.81 0.16 -24.01
N ASN A 151 16.64 -1.14 -23.78
CA ASN A 151 17.23 -2.16 -24.64
C ASN A 151 16.67 -2.09 -26.07
N LYS A 152 15.37 -1.82 -26.20
CA LYS A 152 14.71 -1.66 -27.50
C LYS A 152 15.22 -0.44 -28.27
N ASP A 153 15.38 0.70 -27.61
CA ASP A 153 15.76 1.95 -28.29
C ASP A 153 17.28 2.14 -28.44
N ASN A 154 18.09 1.63 -27.52
CA ASN A 154 19.55 1.76 -27.58
C ASN A 154 20.25 0.59 -28.31
N GLY A 155 19.64 -0.60 -28.31
CA GLY A 155 20.32 -1.82 -28.78
C GLY A 155 21.61 -2.11 -28.01
N ASP A 156 22.55 -2.81 -28.65
CA ASP A 156 23.86 -3.17 -28.07
C ASP A 156 24.96 -2.12 -28.34
N ASN A 157 24.64 -0.99 -28.99
CA ASN A 157 25.62 0.00 -29.41
C ASN A 157 25.97 1.01 -28.30
N ASP A 158 27.19 1.54 -28.34
CA ASP A 158 27.66 2.56 -27.38
C ASP A 158 26.97 3.93 -27.55
N ASN A 159 26.36 4.20 -28.70
CA ASN A 159 25.61 5.43 -28.94
C ASN A 159 24.18 5.32 -28.39
N LYS A 160 24.00 5.68 -27.11
CA LYS A 160 22.71 5.65 -26.42
C LYS A 160 21.78 6.75 -26.97
N LYS A 161 20.68 6.34 -27.60
CA LYS A 161 19.61 7.18 -28.13
C LYS A 161 18.56 7.57 -27.09
N ALA A 162 18.46 6.82 -26.00
CA ALA A 162 17.48 7.04 -24.95
C ALA A 162 18.09 6.94 -23.55
N SER A 163 17.55 7.74 -22.63
CA SER A 163 17.94 7.79 -21.23
C SER A 163 16.71 7.85 -20.32
N ALA A 164 16.77 7.13 -19.19
CA ALA A 164 15.73 7.19 -18.17
C ALA A 164 16.27 7.86 -16.89
N TYR A 165 15.60 8.94 -16.50
CA TYR A 165 15.86 9.70 -15.29
C TYR A 165 14.75 9.43 -14.28
N ILE A 166 15.11 9.19 -13.03
CA ILE A 166 14.17 8.82 -11.98
C ILE A 166 14.37 9.74 -10.79
N VAL A 167 13.26 10.22 -10.23
CA VAL A 167 13.23 10.95 -8.97
C VAL A 167 12.32 10.20 -8.02
N THR A 168 12.88 9.70 -6.93
CA THR A 168 12.11 9.08 -5.85
C THR A 168 12.15 9.99 -4.65
N GLY A 169 11.02 10.23 -3.98
CA GLY A 169 10.94 11.16 -2.88
C GLY A 169 9.95 10.78 -1.81
N THR A 170 9.94 11.60 -0.75
CA THR A 170 9.09 11.40 0.41
C THR A 170 8.27 12.66 0.70
N VAL A 171 7.09 12.46 1.27
CA VAL A 171 6.26 13.53 1.84
C VAL A 171 6.36 13.43 3.35
N PRO A 172 7.02 14.38 4.04
CA PRO A 172 7.13 14.37 5.50
C PRO A 172 5.75 14.17 6.17
N GLY A 173 5.67 13.24 7.12
CA GLY A 173 4.49 12.98 7.93
C GLY A 173 4.53 13.74 9.26
N GLN A 174 3.63 13.36 10.18
CA GLN A 174 3.54 13.97 11.51
C GLN A 174 4.34 13.18 12.57
N ASP A 175 4.50 11.88 12.36
CA ASP A 175 5.17 11.00 13.31
C ASP A 175 6.69 11.06 13.16
N LYS A 176 7.40 10.84 14.27
CA LYS A 176 8.86 10.75 14.28
C LYS A 176 9.33 9.57 15.11
N ILE A 177 10.40 8.92 14.67
CA ILE A 177 11.09 7.83 15.35
C ILE A 177 12.44 8.29 15.93
N PRO A 178 12.96 7.62 16.97
CA PRO A 178 12.29 6.58 17.74
C PRO A 178 11.24 7.15 18.71
N GLN A 179 10.18 6.40 19.00
CA GLN A 179 9.11 6.83 19.91
C GLN A 179 9.33 6.36 21.36
N SER A 180 10.20 5.37 21.58
CA SER A 180 10.51 4.80 22.89
C SER A 180 11.96 4.29 22.97
N GLY A 181 12.41 4.01 24.20
CA GLY A 181 13.75 3.48 24.51
C GLY A 181 14.69 4.51 25.18
N ASN A 182 15.87 4.05 25.61
CA ASN A 182 16.87 4.85 26.32
C ASN A 182 17.77 5.68 25.38
N ARG A 183 17.15 6.42 24.44
CA ARG A 183 17.84 7.23 23.43
C ARG A 183 17.02 8.48 23.11
N ASP A 184 17.62 9.40 22.36
CA ASP A 184 16.96 10.61 21.90
C ASP A 184 15.73 10.26 21.05
N LEU A 185 14.55 10.73 21.46
CA LEU A 185 13.28 10.40 20.81
C LEU A 185 12.92 11.40 19.70
N ARG A 186 11.99 10.99 18.83
CA ARG A 186 11.35 11.84 17.80
C ARG A 186 12.34 12.58 16.89
N ARG A 187 13.42 11.90 16.51
CA ARG A 187 14.53 12.49 15.74
C ARG A 187 14.27 12.51 14.25
N VAL A 188 13.77 11.42 13.69
CA VAL A 188 13.63 11.17 12.26
C VAL A 188 12.16 11.07 11.89
N THR A 189 11.73 11.85 10.92
CA THR A 189 10.32 11.92 10.52
C THR A 189 9.93 10.70 9.71
N VAL A 190 8.78 10.12 10.04
CA VAL A 190 8.15 9.07 9.24
C VAL A 190 7.39 9.76 8.10
N PRO A 191 7.76 9.52 6.83
CA PRO A 191 7.01 10.08 5.72
C PRO A 191 5.60 9.50 5.65
N SER A 192 4.64 10.33 5.28
CA SER A 192 3.25 9.91 5.04
C SER A 192 3.10 9.18 3.70
N HIS A 193 3.88 9.61 2.70
CA HIS A 193 3.86 9.05 1.35
C HIS A 193 5.27 8.93 0.79
N ILE A 194 5.45 7.94 -0.08
CA ILE A 194 6.64 7.75 -0.91
C ILE A 194 6.18 7.84 -2.36
N TRP A 195 6.95 8.50 -3.22
CA TRP A 195 6.61 8.66 -4.63
C TRP A 195 7.83 8.46 -5.53
N THR A 196 7.59 8.04 -6.76
CA THR A 196 8.61 7.94 -7.82
C THR A 196 8.06 8.57 -9.09
N ALA A 197 8.84 9.44 -9.72
CA ALA A 197 8.57 10.01 -11.03
C ALA A 197 9.67 9.60 -12.01
N VAL A 198 9.27 9.34 -13.24
CA VAL A 198 10.12 8.80 -14.30
C VAL A 198 10.03 9.72 -15.50
N CYS A 199 11.19 10.09 -16.04
CA CYS A 199 11.34 10.88 -17.26
C CYS A 199 12.21 10.08 -18.24
N TYR A 200 11.61 9.61 -19.32
CA TYR A 200 12.27 8.88 -20.39
C TYR A 200 12.43 9.79 -21.60
N GLU A 201 13.68 10.05 -21.97
CA GLU A 201 14.03 10.94 -23.05
C GLU A 201 14.70 10.15 -24.18
N HIS A 202 14.16 10.29 -25.39
CA HIS A 202 14.76 9.78 -26.61
C HIS A 202 15.29 10.97 -27.43
N SER A 203 16.60 10.97 -27.69
CA SER A 203 17.33 12.10 -28.29
C SER A 203 17.05 12.29 -29.78
N GLU A 204 16.78 11.21 -30.51
CA GLU A 204 16.48 11.25 -31.96
C GLU A 204 14.96 11.26 -32.25
N GLU A 205 14.20 10.36 -31.63
CA GLU A 205 12.75 10.20 -31.84
C GLU A 205 11.97 10.78 -30.67
N HIS A 206 11.79 12.10 -30.66
CA HIS A 206 11.14 12.81 -29.55
C HIS A 206 9.74 12.28 -29.21
N ASP A 207 8.97 11.77 -30.18
CA ASP A 207 7.65 11.19 -29.96
C ASP A 207 7.66 9.89 -29.14
N LYS A 208 8.82 9.26 -28.94
CA LYS A 208 9.01 8.13 -28.02
C LYS A 208 9.31 8.57 -26.58
N SER A 209 9.55 9.85 -26.34
CA SER A 209 9.83 10.36 -25.00
C SER A 209 8.55 10.38 -24.17
N PHE A 210 8.63 9.92 -22.93
CA PHE A 210 7.46 9.74 -22.06
C PHE A 210 7.78 10.01 -20.59
N SER A 211 6.74 10.26 -19.79
CA SER A 211 6.85 10.29 -18.34
C SER A 211 5.62 9.75 -17.63
N PHE A 212 5.82 9.27 -16.41
CA PHE A 212 4.76 8.93 -15.48
C PHE A 212 5.33 8.92 -14.05
N GLY A 213 4.47 8.77 -13.06
CA GLY A 213 4.91 8.56 -11.69
C GLY A 213 3.90 7.76 -10.89
N TYR A 214 4.30 7.29 -9.72
CA TYR A 214 3.42 6.64 -8.77
C TYR A 214 3.70 7.09 -7.34
N ILE A 215 2.66 7.10 -6.51
CA ILE A 215 2.72 7.52 -5.11
C ILE A 215 2.00 6.50 -4.22
N GLY A 216 2.64 6.10 -3.14
CA GLY A 216 2.12 5.17 -2.14
C GLY A 216 2.02 5.79 -0.75
N ILE A 217 1.02 5.38 0.02
CA ILE A 217 0.91 5.71 1.44
C ILE A 217 1.87 4.80 2.23
N ASN A 218 2.65 5.36 3.15
CA ASN A 218 3.64 4.64 3.95
C ASN A 218 3.00 3.79 5.08
N GLN A 219 2.22 2.80 4.68
CA GLN A 219 1.41 1.96 5.55
C GLN A 219 1.42 0.52 5.03
N PRO A 220 1.16 -0.48 5.89
CA PRO A 220 1.26 -1.88 5.49
C PRO A 220 0.25 -2.28 4.40
N GLU A 221 -0.80 -1.51 4.17
CA GLU A 221 -1.77 -1.73 3.12
C GLU A 221 -1.26 -1.33 1.73
N PHE A 222 -1.64 -2.12 0.72
CA PHE A 222 -1.39 -1.78 -0.68
C PHE A 222 -2.19 -0.54 -1.11
N ASN A 223 -1.54 0.61 -1.20
CA ASN A 223 -2.13 1.89 -1.57
C ASN A 223 -1.23 2.70 -2.52
N ILE A 224 -0.73 2.08 -3.60
CA ILE A 224 0.10 2.77 -4.61
C ILE A 224 -0.77 3.16 -5.81
N LYS A 225 -0.73 4.45 -6.17
CA LYS A 225 -1.48 5.03 -7.29
C LYS A 225 -0.53 5.45 -8.41
N LEU A 226 -0.77 4.95 -9.61
CA LEU A 226 -0.10 5.39 -10.84
C LEU A 226 -0.77 6.66 -11.37
N MET A 227 0.02 7.61 -11.87
CA MET A 227 -0.44 8.90 -12.37
C MET A 227 0.55 9.51 -13.37
N SER A 228 0.15 10.59 -14.03
CA SER A 228 1.04 11.42 -14.84
C SER A 228 1.95 12.31 -13.96
N VAL A 229 3.07 12.78 -14.52
CA VAL A 229 3.95 13.72 -13.80
C VAL A 229 3.23 15.05 -13.54
N SER A 230 2.36 15.51 -14.44
CA SER A 230 1.59 16.74 -14.24
C SER A 230 0.59 16.62 -13.08
N GLU A 231 -0.08 15.48 -12.93
CA GLU A 231 -0.94 15.19 -11.77
C GLU A 231 -0.12 15.13 -10.48
N MET A 232 1.03 14.45 -10.51
CA MET A 232 1.92 14.34 -9.36
C MET A 232 2.43 15.72 -8.91
N LYS A 233 2.82 16.59 -9.85
CA LYS A 233 3.21 17.98 -9.58
C LYS A 233 2.10 18.75 -8.86
N LYS A 234 0.84 18.61 -9.29
CA LYS A 234 -0.31 19.24 -8.63
C LYS A 234 -0.51 18.71 -7.22
N GLN A 235 -0.41 17.39 -7.05
CA GLN A 235 -0.59 16.74 -5.75
C GLN A 235 0.51 17.09 -4.74
N LEU A 236 1.78 17.09 -5.18
CA LEU A 236 2.94 17.41 -4.34
C LEU A 236 3.19 18.91 -4.20
N LYS A 237 2.55 19.75 -5.04
CA LYS A 237 2.80 21.19 -5.16
C LYS A 237 4.29 21.50 -5.38
N GLN A 238 4.96 20.68 -6.18
CA GLN A 238 6.38 20.75 -6.45
C GLN A 238 6.67 20.47 -7.91
N GLN A 239 7.56 21.27 -8.50
CA GLN A 239 8.14 21.00 -9.81
C GLN A 239 9.21 19.91 -9.68
N ILE A 240 9.00 18.76 -10.32
CA ILE A 240 9.86 17.56 -10.17
C ILE A 240 11.01 17.59 -11.19
N PHE A 241 10.68 17.76 -12.47
CA PHE A 241 11.64 17.98 -13.56
C PHE A 241 11.60 19.45 -13.98
N GLN A 242 12.53 19.92 -14.83
CA GLN A 242 12.56 21.33 -15.27
C GLN A 242 11.23 21.77 -15.91
N ASP A 243 10.57 20.85 -16.60
CA ASP A 243 9.19 20.91 -17.09
C ASP A 243 8.40 19.70 -16.55
N ASP A 244 7.25 19.38 -17.15
CA ASP A 244 6.47 18.18 -16.80
C ASP A 244 6.97 16.94 -17.57
N CYS A 245 8.19 16.95 -18.14
CA CYS A 245 8.83 15.89 -18.92
C CYS A 245 7.87 15.17 -19.88
N PHE A 246 7.37 15.85 -20.90
CA PHE A 246 6.50 15.23 -21.93
C PHE A 246 5.19 14.62 -21.39
N SER A 247 4.75 14.99 -20.17
CA SER A 247 3.56 14.40 -19.53
C SER A 247 2.26 14.63 -20.32
N ASP A 248 2.24 15.56 -21.24
CA ASP A 248 1.12 15.88 -22.14
C ASP A 248 1.16 15.10 -23.47
N ARG A 249 2.23 14.35 -23.74
CA ARG A 249 2.37 13.57 -24.98
C ARG A 249 1.60 12.24 -24.91
N PRO A 250 1.03 11.76 -26.04
CA PRO A 250 0.38 10.45 -26.10
C PRO A 250 1.26 9.28 -25.65
N ALA A 251 2.57 9.37 -25.88
CA ALA A 251 3.53 8.35 -25.43
C ALA A 251 3.58 8.19 -23.91
N SER A 252 3.30 9.24 -23.14
CA SER A 252 3.21 9.20 -21.68
C SER A 252 2.01 8.38 -21.21
N ASP A 253 0.85 8.57 -21.82
CA ASP A 253 -0.34 7.76 -21.51
C ASP A 253 -0.18 6.30 -21.94
N GLU A 254 0.42 6.06 -23.09
CA GLU A 254 0.73 4.71 -23.57
C GLU A 254 1.73 4.01 -22.64
N ALA A 255 2.83 4.66 -22.27
CA ALA A 255 3.82 4.12 -21.33
C ALA A 255 3.19 3.81 -19.96
N LYS A 256 2.34 4.71 -19.45
CA LYS A 256 1.58 4.52 -18.21
C LYS A 256 0.68 3.30 -18.29
N ASN A 257 -0.06 3.12 -19.38
CA ASN A 257 -0.93 1.95 -19.59
C ASN A 257 -0.13 0.64 -19.72
N GLN A 258 0.98 0.65 -20.45
CA GLN A 258 1.88 -0.50 -20.55
C GLN A 258 2.48 -0.88 -19.19
N PHE A 259 2.88 0.12 -18.40
CA PHE A 259 3.39 -0.10 -17.06
C PHE A 259 2.30 -0.67 -16.13
N LEU A 260 1.09 -0.12 -16.18
CA LEU A 260 -0.06 -0.61 -15.44
C LEU A 260 -0.36 -2.08 -15.78
N ASN A 261 -0.34 -2.44 -17.07
CA ASN A 261 -0.55 -3.82 -17.52
C ASN A 261 0.50 -4.80 -16.97
N ARG A 262 1.74 -4.33 -16.72
CA ARG A 262 2.78 -5.14 -16.07
C ARG A 262 2.55 -5.29 -14.57
N ILE A 263 2.06 -4.26 -13.90
CA ILE A 263 1.70 -4.30 -12.47
C ILE A 263 0.52 -5.25 -12.22
N LYS A 264 -0.48 -5.25 -13.12
CA LYS A 264 -1.63 -6.18 -13.08
C LYS A 264 -1.23 -7.65 -13.21
N LEU A 265 0.05 -7.95 -13.46
CA LEU A 265 0.60 -9.31 -13.56
C LEU A 265 1.63 -9.61 -12.47
N PRO A 266 1.21 -10.20 -11.34
CA PRO A 266 2.06 -11.03 -10.52
C PRO A 266 1.77 -12.53 -10.75
N GLU A 267 2.80 -13.27 -11.15
CA GLU A 267 2.81 -14.70 -11.48
C GLU A 267 2.33 -15.64 -10.36
N HIS A 268 2.32 -15.20 -9.09
CA HIS A 268 1.90 -16.01 -7.95
C HIS A 268 0.38 -15.96 -7.65
N GLN A 269 -0.36 -14.97 -8.17
CA GLN A 269 -1.83 -14.90 -8.02
C GLN A 269 -2.59 -15.52 -9.20
N ARG A 270 -1.88 -15.83 -10.30
CA ARG A 270 -2.44 -16.49 -11.48
C ARG A 270 -2.82 -17.96 -11.27
N LEU A 271 -2.47 -18.58 -10.14
CA LEU A 271 -2.84 -19.96 -9.83
C LEU A 271 -4.21 -20.12 -9.13
N GLN A 272 -4.99 -19.04 -8.90
CA GLN A 272 -6.29 -19.16 -8.21
C GLN A 272 -7.49 -18.47 -8.86
N MET A 273 -7.33 -17.70 -9.94
CA MET A 273 -8.49 -17.05 -10.60
C MET A 273 -8.84 -17.71 -11.93
N SER A 274 -10.13 -17.99 -12.13
CA SER A 274 -10.62 -18.44 -13.43
C SER A 274 -10.55 -17.29 -14.46
N LYS A 275 -10.38 -17.65 -15.73
CA LYS A 275 -10.27 -16.72 -16.87
C LYS A 275 -11.47 -15.75 -16.97
N ILE A 276 -12.64 -16.19 -16.50
CA ILE A 276 -13.88 -15.41 -16.45
C ILE A 276 -13.81 -14.33 -15.35
N ALA A 277 -13.27 -14.68 -14.17
CA ALA A 277 -13.09 -13.71 -13.08
C ALA A 277 -12.06 -12.62 -13.43
N GLN A 278 -11.03 -12.97 -14.20
CA GLN A 278 -10.05 -12.01 -14.73
C GLN A 278 -10.69 -11.00 -15.70
N ASN A 279 -11.52 -11.47 -16.62
CA ASN A 279 -12.21 -10.60 -17.59
C ASN A 279 -13.20 -9.66 -16.91
N ASN A 280 -13.93 -10.14 -15.90
CA ASN A 280 -14.90 -9.33 -15.17
C ASN A 280 -14.21 -8.26 -14.29
N PHE A 281 -13.08 -8.58 -13.65
CA PHE A 281 -12.31 -7.62 -12.87
C PHE A 281 -11.74 -6.49 -13.76
N LEU A 282 -11.20 -6.84 -14.92
CA LEU A 282 -10.66 -5.86 -15.89
C LEU A 282 -11.76 -4.93 -16.44
N ALA A 283 -12.96 -5.46 -16.73
CA ALA A 283 -14.08 -4.65 -17.19
C ALA A 283 -14.57 -3.66 -16.11
N VAL A 284 -14.53 -4.05 -14.83
CA VAL A 284 -14.92 -3.18 -13.71
C VAL A 284 -13.90 -2.08 -13.47
N GLU A 285 -12.60 -2.41 -13.51
CA GLU A 285 -11.53 -1.45 -13.31
C GLU A 285 -11.49 -0.38 -14.42
N ASP A 286 -11.76 -0.78 -15.67
CA ASP A 286 -11.86 0.14 -16.82
C ASP A 286 -12.98 1.17 -16.62
N VAL A 287 -14.14 0.73 -16.12
CA VAL A 287 -15.27 1.63 -15.80
C VAL A 287 -14.95 2.56 -14.63
N ILE A 288 -14.29 2.07 -13.57
CA ILE A 288 -13.92 2.88 -12.39
C ILE A 288 -12.81 3.89 -12.70
N SER A 289 -11.87 3.57 -13.61
CA SER A 289 -10.76 4.45 -13.97
C SER A 289 -11.17 5.65 -14.83
N SER A 290 -12.38 5.62 -15.41
CA SER A 290 -12.93 6.71 -16.21
C SER A 290 -13.57 7.80 -15.34
N ASP A 291 -12.75 8.57 -14.61
CA ASP A 291 -13.27 9.63 -13.74
C ASP A 291 -13.76 10.85 -14.55
N SER A 292 -15.08 10.95 -14.66
CA SER A 292 -15.85 12.18 -14.44
C SER A 292 -15.43 13.48 -15.16
N ARG A 293 -15.25 13.47 -16.49
CA ARG A 293 -15.53 14.65 -17.37
C ARG A 293 -16.01 14.21 -18.74
N GLY A 294 -17.29 13.83 -18.84
CA GLY A 294 -17.97 13.56 -20.11
C GLY A 294 -19.47 13.84 -19.99
N PRO A 295 -20.17 14.10 -21.11
CA PRO A 295 -21.51 14.68 -21.10
C PRO A 295 -22.55 13.79 -20.42
N ALA A 296 -23.62 14.43 -19.94
CA ALA A 296 -24.57 14.02 -18.89
C ALA A 296 -25.39 12.71 -19.06
N ASN A 297 -25.01 11.78 -19.94
CA ASN A 297 -25.73 10.51 -20.14
C ASN A 297 -24.77 9.31 -20.08
N LYS A 298 -24.11 9.08 -18.93
CA LYS A 298 -23.40 7.82 -18.66
C LYS A 298 -24.02 7.07 -17.48
N PRO A 299 -24.18 5.74 -17.57
CA PRO A 299 -24.79 4.94 -16.52
C PRO A 299 -23.94 4.97 -15.26
N THR A 300 -24.58 5.20 -14.12
CA THR A 300 -23.97 5.09 -12.79
C THR A 300 -24.09 3.64 -12.33
N ILE A 301 -22.98 3.01 -11.96
CA ILE A 301 -23.04 1.67 -11.35
C ILE A 301 -23.64 1.84 -9.96
N THR A 302 -24.86 1.33 -9.77
CA THR A 302 -25.57 1.38 -8.49
C THR A 302 -25.23 0.20 -7.57
N ASP A 303 -24.80 -0.93 -8.13
CA ASP A 303 -24.39 -2.11 -7.37
C ASP A 303 -23.42 -2.99 -8.19
N LEU A 304 -22.46 -3.63 -7.53
CA LEU A 304 -21.50 -4.57 -8.13
C LEU A 304 -21.41 -5.83 -7.27
N THR A 305 -22.00 -6.93 -7.75
CA THR A 305 -21.98 -8.21 -7.04
C THR A 305 -20.84 -9.10 -7.54
N ALA A 306 -19.94 -9.50 -6.66
CA ALA A 306 -18.92 -10.51 -6.92
C ALA A 306 -19.18 -11.76 -6.06
N THR A 307 -19.08 -12.95 -6.65
CA THR A 307 -19.14 -14.23 -5.94
C THR A 307 -17.74 -14.80 -5.83
N LEU A 308 -17.33 -15.17 -4.62
CA LEU A 308 -16.05 -15.80 -4.30
C LEU A 308 -16.29 -17.25 -3.89
N ASN A 309 -15.34 -18.12 -4.22
CA ASN A 309 -15.33 -19.51 -3.81
C ASN A 309 -14.07 -19.78 -3.00
N TYR A 310 -14.23 -20.45 -1.87
CA TYR A 310 -13.16 -20.88 -0.99
C TYR A 310 -13.18 -22.40 -0.88
N ASP A 311 -12.01 -23.01 -0.87
CA ASP A 311 -11.87 -24.46 -0.76
C ASP A 311 -12.17 -24.97 0.66
N SER A 312 -12.19 -24.06 1.65
CA SER A 312 -12.42 -24.41 3.05
C SER A 312 -12.89 -23.24 3.93
N LEU A 313 -13.42 -23.56 5.11
CA LEU A 313 -13.73 -22.58 6.17
C LEU A 313 -12.47 -21.89 6.70
N SER A 314 -11.36 -22.64 6.81
CA SER A 314 -10.06 -22.15 7.28
C SER A 314 -9.44 -21.08 6.35
N SER A 315 -9.74 -21.14 5.04
CA SER A 315 -9.32 -20.10 4.08
C SER A 315 -10.32 -18.94 3.98
N TYR A 316 -11.60 -19.21 4.18
CA TYR A 316 -12.66 -18.20 4.13
C TYR A 316 -12.61 -17.22 5.32
N LEU A 317 -12.48 -17.71 6.55
CA LEU A 317 -12.54 -16.91 7.79
C LEU A 317 -11.51 -15.75 7.82
N PRO A 318 -10.20 -15.99 7.62
CA PRO A 318 -9.22 -14.89 7.60
C PRO A 318 -9.43 -13.93 6.43
N SER A 319 -9.91 -14.45 5.29
CA SER A 319 -10.15 -13.66 4.09
C SER A 319 -11.31 -12.68 4.27
N THR A 320 -12.43 -13.13 4.87
CA THR A 320 -13.60 -12.26 5.11
C THR A 320 -13.28 -11.17 6.14
N GLU A 321 -12.56 -11.48 7.22
CA GLU A 321 -12.10 -10.48 8.19
C GLU A 321 -11.15 -9.45 7.55
N GLY A 322 -10.28 -9.90 6.63
CA GLY A 322 -9.43 -9.03 5.83
C GLY A 322 -10.23 -8.09 4.92
N LEU A 323 -11.29 -8.60 4.26
CA LEU A 323 -12.18 -7.80 3.41
C LEU A 323 -12.91 -6.72 4.23
N LYS A 324 -13.41 -7.06 5.42
CA LYS A 324 -14.11 -6.14 6.31
C LYS A 324 -13.19 -5.01 6.78
N ARG A 325 -11.97 -5.36 7.17
CA ARG A 325 -10.96 -4.40 7.65
C ARG A 325 -10.48 -3.46 6.54
N LYS A 326 -10.23 -3.98 5.34
CA LYS A 326 -9.55 -3.26 4.26
C LYS A 326 -10.49 -2.51 3.32
N PHE A 327 -11.64 -3.10 3.01
CA PHE A 327 -12.54 -2.59 1.97
C PHE A 327 -13.91 -2.19 2.51
N LYS A 328 -14.16 -2.39 3.82
CA LYS A 328 -15.50 -2.26 4.40
C LYS A 328 -16.51 -3.10 3.62
N SER A 329 -16.09 -4.31 3.26
CA SER A 329 -16.92 -5.29 2.55
C SER A 329 -16.91 -6.62 3.28
N ALA A 330 -18.05 -7.28 3.35
CA ALA A 330 -18.17 -8.64 3.86
C ALA A 330 -18.32 -9.60 2.68
N CYS A 331 -17.72 -10.80 2.75
CA CYS A 331 -18.13 -11.89 1.87
C CYS A 331 -19.10 -12.77 2.65
N VAL A 332 -20.37 -12.78 2.27
CA VAL A 332 -21.44 -13.43 3.03
C VAL A 332 -21.79 -14.76 2.40
N VAL A 333 -21.73 -15.85 3.18
CA VAL A 333 -21.94 -17.22 2.68
C VAL A 333 -23.31 -17.34 2.04
N THR A 334 -23.32 -17.82 0.78
CA THR A 334 -24.53 -18.10 0.00
C THR A 334 -24.76 -19.59 -0.19
N ALA A 335 -23.70 -20.42 -0.14
CA ALA A 335 -23.83 -21.87 -0.19
C ALA A 335 -22.60 -22.56 0.43
N VAL A 336 -22.80 -23.76 0.96
CA VAL A 336 -21.73 -24.68 1.41
C VAL A 336 -21.92 -26.02 0.69
N LYS A 337 -20.91 -26.46 -0.07
CA LYS A 337 -20.96 -27.69 -0.86
C LYS A 337 -20.18 -28.79 -0.15
N LYS A 338 -20.89 -29.84 0.27
CA LYS A 338 -20.29 -31.05 0.84
C LYS A 338 -19.71 -31.91 -0.28
N ARG A 339 -18.42 -32.27 -0.22
CA ARG A 339 -17.85 -33.28 -1.15
C ARG A 339 -18.33 -34.67 -0.72
N HIS A 340 -19.10 -35.34 -1.56
CA HIS A 340 -19.47 -36.74 -1.32
C HIS A 340 -18.24 -37.64 -1.49
N THR A 341 -17.81 -38.29 -0.41
CA THR A 341 -16.84 -39.39 -0.47
C THR A 341 -17.51 -40.61 -1.09
N SER A 342 -17.31 -40.82 -2.39
CA SER A 342 -17.33 -42.19 -2.94
C SER A 342 -15.91 -42.74 -2.88
N ASP A 343 -15.82 -43.97 -2.39
CA ASP A 343 -14.65 -44.84 -2.25
C ASP A 343 -13.81 -44.79 -0.98
N LYS A 344 -13.88 -45.95 -0.32
CA LYS A 344 -13.07 -46.40 0.81
C LYS A 344 -11.59 -46.37 0.42
N GLN A 345 -10.85 -45.35 0.82
CA GLN A 345 -9.55 -45.49 1.48
C GLN A 345 -8.97 -44.13 1.88
N LYS A 346 -8.49 -44.09 3.13
CA LYS A 346 -7.69 -43.06 3.81
C LYS A 346 -8.45 -41.90 4.45
N ARG A 347 -8.22 -41.81 5.77
CA ARG A 347 -8.60 -40.73 6.69
C ARG A 347 -7.76 -39.49 6.37
N GLU A 348 -8.35 -38.50 5.74
CA GLU A 348 -8.09 -37.08 5.98
C GLU A 348 -9.45 -36.39 6.02
N VAL A 349 -9.69 -35.56 7.03
CA VAL A 349 -10.97 -34.85 7.22
C VAL A 349 -11.15 -33.89 6.04
N SER A 350 -12.08 -34.20 5.13
CA SER A 350 -12.39 -33.37 3.96
C SER A 350 -13.12 -32.10 4.42
N GLU A 351 -12.56 -30.92 4.17
CA GLU A 351 -13.22 -29.63 4.41
C GLU A 351 -14.27 -29.32 3.31
N ASP A 352 -15.37 -28.67 3.70
CA ASP A 352 -16.46 -28.23 2.82
C ASP A 352 -16.07 -26.97 2.03
N SER A 353 -16.44 -26.89 0.74
CA SER A 353 -16.20 -25.68 -0.06
C SER A 353 -17.29 -24.64 0.14
N ILE A 354 -16.89 -23.38 0.22
CA ILE A 354 -17.76 -22.25 0.60
C ILE A 354 -17.88 -21.29 -0.56
N GLU A 355 -19.12 -20.98 -0.94
CA GLU A 355 -19.45 -19.91 -1.87
C GLU A 355 -19.99 -18.73 -1.08
N CYS A 356 -19.44 -17.54 -1.31
CA CYS A 356 -19.90 -16.32 -0.65
C CYS A 356 -20.02 -15.15 -1.64
N ARG A 357 -20.87 -14.19 -1.29
CA ARG A 357 -21.12 -12.99 -2.08
C ARG A 357 -20.54 -11.77 -1.38
N LEU A 358 -19.75 -11.00 -2.13
CA LEU A 358 -19.21 -9.74 -1.65
C LEU A 358 -20.32 -8.69 -1.59
N VAL A 359 -20.45 -8.04 -0.44
CA VAL A 359 -21.42 -6.98 -0.16
C VAL A 359 -20.78 -5.92 0.74
N PRO A 360 -21.31 -4.69 0.80
CA PRO A 360 -20.86 -3.69 1.78
C PRO A 360 -21.01 -4.20 3.22
N GLU A 361 -20.05 -3.83 4.08
CA GLU A 361 -20.04 -4.18 5.51
C GLU A 361 -21.08 -3.36 6.28
N LYS A 362 -22.11 -4.05 6.77
CA LYS A 362 -23.26 -3.44 7.43
C LYS A 362 -22.96 -2.84 8.80
N SER A 363 -21.96 -3.32 9.54
CA SER A 363 -21.69 -2.78 10.88
C SER A 363 -21.31 -1.29 10.90
N VAL A 364 -20.87 -0.72 9.77
CA VAL A 364 -20.44 0.68 9.65
C VAL A 364 -21.28 1.49 8.65
N ASP A 365 -22.43 0.98 8.21
CA ASP A 365 -23.27 1.62 7.20
C ASP A 365 -24.24 2.69 7.75
N GLY A 366 -24.31 2.83 9.09
CA GLY A 366 -25.21 3.74 9.78
C GLY A 366 -26.69 3.36 9.72
N LYS A 367 -27.01 2.18 9.19
CA LYS A 367 -28.35 1.60 9.00
C LYS A 367 -28.56 0.30 9.77
N THR A 368 -27.52 -0.21 10.43
CA THR A 368 -27.57 -1.45 11.21
C THR A 368 -27.00 -1.23 12.62
N ALA A 369 -27.71 -1.73 13.63
CA ALA A 369 -27.22 -1.75 15.02
C ALA A 369 -26.16 -2.84 15.21
N ALA A 370 -25.38 -2.77 16.30
CA ALA A 370 -24.30 -3.73 16.55
C ALA A 370 -24.78 -5.19 16.65
N ASP A 371 -26.03 -5.42 17.03
CA ASP A 371 -26.64 -6.77 17.10
C ASP A 371 -27.30 -7.23 15.79
N GLY A 372 -27.20 -6.43 14.72
CA GLY A 372 -27.80 -6.72 13.42
C GLY A 372 -29.21 -6.15 13.21
N SER A 373 -29.80 -5.46 14.19
CA SER A 373 -31.13 -4.88 14.04
C SER A 373 -31.15 -3.71 13.04
N PRO A 374 -32.23 -3.56 12.24
CA PRO A 374 -32.39 -2.40 11.38
C PRO A 374 -32.43 -1.10 12.18
N CYS A 375 -31.69 -0.10 11.70
CA CYS A 375 -31.61 1.21 12.32
C CYS A 375 -32.44 2.24 11.57
N ASN A 376 -33.38 2.87 12.27
CA ASN A 376 -34.23 3.93 11.68
C ASN A 376 -33.57 5.30 11.80
N ARG A 377 -33.01 5.60 12.97
CA ARG A 377 -32.31 6.87 13.23
C ARG A 377 -31.00 6.61 13.94
N PHE A 378 -29.93 7.17 13.38
CA PHE A 378 -28.58 7.09 13.90
C PHE A 378 -28.18 8.42 14.56
N VAL A 379 -27.60 8.34 15.76
CA VAL A 379 -27.12 9.51 16.51
C VAL A 379 -25.69 9.28 16.97
N ASN A 380 -24.83 10.26 16.70
CA ASN A 380 -23.42 10.28 17.10
C ASN A 380 -23.17 11.41 18.10
N ASN A 381 -22.75 11.06 19.31
CA ASN A 381 -22.41 12.00 20.38
C ASN A 381 -20.89 12.03 20.68
N GLY A 382 -20.04 11.59 19.76
CA GLY A 382 -18.58 11.51 19.92
C GLY A 382 -18.12 10.26 20.67
N ASN A 383 -18.67 10.03 21.87
CA ASN A 383 -18.22 8.93 22.76
C ASN A 383 -19.08 7.66 22.66
N LYS A 384 -20.27 7.75 22.03
CA LYS A 384 -21.22 6.63 21.89
C LYS A 384 -22.05 6.80 20.62
N PHE A 385 -22.18 5.72 19.85
CA PHE A 385 -23.01 5.66 18.66
C PHE A 385 -24.29 4.90 18.99
N THR A 386 -25.44 5.56 18.83
CA THR A 386 -26.75 5.03 19.23
C THR A 386 -27.69 4.95 18.04
N CYS A 387 -28.39 3.83 17.97
CA CYS A 387 -29.42 3.53 17.00
C CYS A 387 -30.79 3.48 17.66
N PHE A 388 -31.76 4.18 17.09
CA PHE A 388 -33.17 4.04 17.44
C PHE A 388 -33.84 3.05 16.47
N THR A 389 -34.32 1.93 17.00
CA THR A 389 -35.04 0.92 16.22
C THR A 389 -36.51 1.30 16.01
N GLN A 390 -37.20 0.65 15.07
CA GLN A 390 -38.65 0.86 14.86
C GLN A 390 -39.49 0.46 16.09
N GLU A 391 -38.96 -0.41 16.96
CA GLU A 391 -39.59 -0.80 18.23
C GLU A 391 -39.39 0.24 19.35
N GLY A 392 -38.73 1.37 19.07
CA GLY A 392 -38.47 2.44 20.05
C GLY A 392 -37.39 2.10 21.08
N LYS A 393 -36.51 1.13 20.79
CA LYS A 393 -35.39 0.75 21.66
C LYS A 393 -34.09 1.43 21.22
N ASP A 394 -33.30 1.86 22.21
CA ASP A 394 -31.96 2.41 22.02
C ASP A 394 -30.94 1.27 21.98
N LYS A 395 -30.30 1.06 20.83
CA LYS A 395 -29.25 0.04 20.63
C LYS A 395 -27.91 0.68 20.30
N SER A 396 -26.82 0.04 20.69
CA SER A 396 -25.47 0.53 20.35
C SER A 396 -25.12 0.25 18.88
N CYS A 397 -24.33 1.12 18.26
CA CYS A 397 -23.79 0.96 16.91
C CYS A 397 -22.28 0.81 16.94
N CYS A 398 -21.75 0.13 15.92
CA CYS A 398 -20.33 0.10 15.66
C CYS A 398 -19.88 1.35 14.87
N SER A 399 -18.73 1.90 15.22
CA SER A 399 -17.96 2.88 14.46
C SER A 399 -16.78 2.24 13.70
N THR A 400 -16.44 0.99 14.01
CA THR A 400 -15.45 0.17 13.28
C THR A 400 -16.10 -1.13 12.80
N PRO A 401 -15.56 -1.80 11.77
CA PRO A 401 -16.06 -3.11 11.36
C PRO A 401 -16.14 -4.10 12.53
N CYS A 402 -17.18 -4.93 12.52
CA CYS A 402 -17.35 -6.03 13.48
C CYS A 402 -16.41 -7.19 13.13
N LEU A 403 -15.41 -7.43 13.97
CA LEU A 403 -14.32 -8.37 13.73
C LEU A 403 -14.17 -9.36 14.89
N TYR A 404 -13.65 -10.55 14.61
CA TYR A 404 -13.37 -11.54 15.65
C TYR A 404 -12.12 -11.15 16.45
N LEU A 405 -12.24 -11.12 17.78
CA LEU A 405 -11.11 -10.86 18.68
C LEU A 405 -10.81 -12.08 19.53
N ASP A 406 -9.67 -12.72 19.27
CA ASP A 406 -9.23 -13.94 19.95
C ASP A 406 -9.18 -13.80 21.48
N GLN A 407 -8.75 -12.62 21.97
CA GLN A 407 -8.63 -12.33 23.40
C GLN A 407 -9.97 -12.36 24.14
N LEU A 408 -11.05 -11.98 23.46
CA LEU A 408 -12.40 -11.92 24.02
C LEU A 408 -13.28 -13.09 23.57
N LYS A 409 -12.75 -13.99 22.72
CA LYS A 409 -13.45 -15.14 22.17
C LYS A 409 -14.81 -14.77 21.56
N GLY A 410 -14.85 -13.67 20.80
CA GLY A 410 -16.09 -13.19 20.21
C GLY A 410 -15.89 -11.99 19.29
N TYR A 411 -16.97 -11.67 18.57
CA TYR A 411 -17.01 -10.56 17.64
C TYR A 411 -17.25 -9.24 18.37
N HIS A 412 -16.38 -8.28 18.13
CA HIS A 412 -16.40 -6.98 18.79
C HIS A 412 -16.10 -5.85 17.81
N CYS A 413 -16.60 -4.67 18.16
CA CYS A 413 -16.33 -3.43 17.46
C CYS A 413 -16.19 -2.30 18.47
N TYR A 414 -15.67 -1.16 18.03
CA TYR A 414 -15.74 0.07 18.82
C TYR A 414 -17.04 0.80 18.52
N SER A 415 -17.62 1.43 19.54
CA SER A 415 -18.66 2.45 19.46
C SER A 415 -18.06 3.74 20.00
N GLY A 416 -17.41 4.51 19.13
CA GLY A 416 -16.55 5.61 19.55
C GLY A 416 -15.31 5.06 20.23
N GLU A 417 -15.18 5.33 21.53
CA GLU A 417 -14.05 4.85 22.34
C GLU A 417 -14.38 3.56 23.12
N THR A 418 -15.64 3.15 23.17
CA THR A 418 -16.06 1.99 23.95
C THR A 418 -16.07 0.73 23.08
N GLN A 419 -15.39 -0.32 23.53
CA GLN A 419 -15.45 -1.62 22.88
C GLN A 419 -16.73 -2.37 23.30
N ILE A 420 -17.50 -2.86 22.32
CA ILE A 420 -18.77 -3.56 22.51
C ILE A 420 -18.81 -4.85 21.70
N GLN A 421 -19.66 -5.79 22.11
CA GLN A 421 -19.95 -6.99 21.33
C GLN A 421 -20.80 -6.64 20.11
N CYS A 422 -20.58 -7.36 19.01
CA CYS A 422 -21.32 -7.15 17.76
C CYS A 422 -21.60 -8.47 17.03
N SER A 423 -22.60 -8.44 16.15
CA SER A 423 -22.95 -9.50 15.22
C SER A 423 -22.23 -9.30 13.89
N PRO A 424 -21.36 -10.24 13.46
CA PRO A 424 -20.68 -10.13 12.19
C PRO A 424 -21.64 -10.42 11.02
N GLN A 425 -21.48 -9.67 9.94
CA GLN A 425 -22.10 -10.03 8.67
C GLN A 425 -21.35 -11.23 8.06
N TYR A 426 -21.92 -12.44 8.14
CA TYR A 426 -21.21 -13.68 7.82
C TYR A 426 -21.98 -14.63 6.89
N SER A 427 -23.26 -14.92 7.17
CA SER A 427 -24.03 -15.89 6.40
C SER A 427 -25.42 -15.38 5.99
N LEU A 428 -25.85 -15.73 4.77
CA LEU A 428 -27.25 -15.62 4.31
C LEU A 428 -27.99 -16.95 4.39
N ILE A 429 -27.35 -17.99 4.93
CA ILE A 429 -27.94 -19.32 5.11
C ILE A 429 -27.95 -19.74 6.59
N THR A 430 -28.92 -20.56 6.95
CA THR A 430 -29.11 -21.14 8.28
C THR A 430 -28.15 -22.32 8.49
N ALA A 431 -28.04 -22.81 9.72
CA ALA A 431 -27.26 -24.01 10.02
C ALA A 431 -27.72 -25.26 9.24
N LYS A 432 -28.97 -25.25 8.75
CA LYS A 432 -29.54 -26.30 7.89
C LYS A 432 -29.40 -26.02 6.39
N GLY A 433 -28.82 -24.87 6.01
CA GLY A 433 -28.63 -24.45 4.62
C GLY A 433 -29.82 -23.71 3.99
N ASN A 434 -30.86 -23.38 4.77
CA ASN A 434 -31.99 -22.59 4.25
C ASN A 434 -31.61 -21.11 4.15
N ARG A 435 -32.11 -20.40 3.15
CA ARG A 435 -31.81 -18.99 2.95
C ARG A 435 -32.56 -18.11 3.96
N CYS A 436 -31.84 -17.24 4.66
CA CYS A 436 -32.40 -16.16 5.47
C CYS A 436 -33.06 -15.10 4.57
N ARG A 437 -34.09 -14.44 5.08
CA ARG A 437 -34.66 -13.26 4.41
C ARG A 437 -33.62 -12.16 4.26
N ASP A 438 -33.68 -11.43 3.15
CA ASP A 438 -32.71 -10.37 2.85
C ASP A 438 -32.84 -9.17 3.82
N ASP A 439 -34.04 -8.94 4.36
CA ASP A 439 -34.34 -7.91 5.36
C ASP A 439 -34.12 -8.37 6.83
N HIS A 440 -33.87 -9.66 7.04
CA HIS A 440 -33.57 -10.23 8.35
C HIS A 440 -32.45 -11.29 8.22
N PRO A 441 -31.20 -10.87 7.90
CA PRO A 441 -30.07 -11.77 7.73
C PRO A 441 -29.68 -12.50 9.03
N CYS A 442 -28.66 -13.35 9.00
CA CYS A 442 -28.16 -13.97 10.24
C CYS A 442 -27.52 -12.94 11.18
N ALA A 443 -28.06 -12.77 12.39
CA ALA A 443 -27.50 -11.94 13.46
C ALA A 443 -28.08 -12.35 14.84
N THR A 444 -27.69 -11.69 15.93
CA THR A 444 -28.21 -11.98 17.28
C THR A 444 -29.52 -11.28 17.60
N TYR A 445 -29.77 -10.10 17.05
CA TYR A 445 -31.00 -9.31 17.27
C TYR A 445 -31.32 -9.00 18.75
N GLY A 446 -30.31 -9.10 19.63
CA GLY A 446 -30.43 -8.88 21.07
C GLY A 446 -30.47 -10.17 21.90
N GLU A 447 -30.45 -11.33 21.25
CA GLU A 447 -30.36 -12.64 21.90
C GLU A 447 -28.90 -13.08 22.12
N ASP A 448 -28.69 -14.17 22.85
CA ASP A 448 -27.38 -14.81 23.07
C ASP A 448 -27.03 -15.85 21.98
N TYR A 449 -27.91 -16.04 20.99
CA TYR A 449 -27.74 -16.92 19.83
C TYR A 449 -27.97 -16.20 18.51
N TYR A 450 -27.44 -16.76 17.41
CA TYR A 450 -27.63 -16.25 16.06
C TYR A 450 -28.82 -16.92 15.37
N TRP A 451 -29.68 -16.11 14.75
CA TRP A 451 -30.87 -16.62 14.07
C TRP A 451 -31.32 -15.69 12.94
N CYS A 452 -32.21 -16.19 12.09
CA CYS A 452 -32.87 -15.40 11.06
C CYS A 452 -34.26 -15.94 10.72
N PHE A 453 -35.12 -15.10 10.13
CA PHE A 453 -36.36 -15.57 9.51
C PHE A 453 -36.08 -16.18 8.15
N ILE A 454 -36.67 -17.35 7.88
CA ILE A 454 -36.64 -17.98 6.55
C ILE A 454 -37.90 -17.65 5.74
N ASN A 455 -38.99 -17.28 6.41
CA ASN A 455 -40.24 -16.75 5.84
C ASN A 455 -41.05 -16.04 6.94
N ASP A 456 -42.23 -15.51 6.63
CA ASP A 456 -43.07 -14.75 7.58
C ASP A 456 -43.54 -15.55 8.81
N LYS A 457 -43.46 -16.88 8.79
CA LYS A 457 -43.99 -17.75 9.86
C LYS A 457 -42.93 -18.64 10.52
N SER A 458 -41.69 -18.61 10.05
CA SER A 458 -40.66 -19.54 10.48
C SER A 458 -39.29 -18.88 10.56
N TRP A 459 -38.56 -19.23 11.60
CA TRP A 459 -37.18 -18.83 11.85
C TRP A 459 -36.30 -20.05 12.07
N GLU A 460 -35.00 -19.90 11.87
CA GLU A 460 -34.02 -20.93 12.16
C GLU A 460 -32.73 -20.35 12.74
N TYR A 461 -31.98 -21.20 13.43
CA TYR A 461 -30.63 -20.86 13.91
C TYR A 461 -29.64 -20.76 12.75
N CYS A 462 -28.68 -19.87 12.91
CA CYS A 462 -27.54 -19.70 12.04
C CYS A 462 -26.27 -19.55 12.89
N SER A 463 -25.10 -19.47 12.27
CA SER A 463 -23.84 -19.22 12.97
C SER A 463 -22.86 -18.48 12.05
N PRO A 464 -22.06 -17.54 12.59
CA PRO A 464 -20.81 -17.15 12.00
C PRO A 464 -19.75 -18.26 12.04
#